data_AF-A0A6C0DJ95-F1
#
_entry.id   AF-A0A6C0DJ95-F1
#
_cell.length_a   1.000
_cell.length_b   1.000
_cell.length_c   1.000
_cell.angle_alpha   90.00
_cell.angle_beta   90.00
_cell.angle_gamma   90.00
#
_symmetry.space_group_name_H-M   'P 1'
#
loop_
_entity.id
_entity.type
_entity.pdbx_description
1 polymer ?
#
loop_
_entity_poly.entity_id
_entity_poly.type
_entity_poly.pdbx_seq_one_letter_code
_entity_poly.pdbx_strand_id
1 'polypeptide(L)'
;MIIVFIWWLYQCFIGIYNIKVWRKLYRKYQKFDDDGMIGLCALYVFGCFTRCLFPKADVERYTLIDSWISSIFVGRSIATIAEISFVYQWEYFIDNEIITNLVVFLIYVAEICSWYGILTLNFMGNIVEESLWAISFFIISITMFIKGKYELFIGTMLYVMFMVHVDIPMYISRLGSLHTLSIYEGFIDCNLRREVTWDLNHWKEEIPWQTGYFTFAVWASLYLTYKYCIVQYKLKQ
;
A
#
# COMPACT_ATOMS: atom_id res chain seq x y z
N MET A 1 -23.52 7.15 -6.35
CA MET A 1 -22.92 8.39 -6.92
C MET A 1 -22.49 9.41 -5.87
N ILE A 2 -23.39 10.11 -5.14
CA ILE A 2 -22.99 11.20 -4.21
C ILE A 2 -21.97 10.73 -3.15
N ILE A 3 -22.22 9.58 -2.51
CA ILE A 3 -21.32 9.02 -1.48
C ILE A 3 -19.92 8.74 -2.06
N VAL A 4 -19.85 8.11 -3.24
CA VAL A 4 -18.60 7.80 -3.94
C VAL A 4 -17.84 9.08 -4.30
N PHE A 5 -18.55 10.11 -4.73
CA PHE A 5 -17.95 11.41 -5.04
C PHE A 5 -17.38 12.11 -3.79
N ILE A 6 -18.12 12.13 -2.68
CA ILE A 6 -17.64 12.72 -1.42
C ILE A 6 -16.40 11.96 -0.91
N TRP A 7 -16.45 10.62 -0.97
CA TRP A 7 -15.30 9.78 -0.62
C TRP A 7 -14.09 10.08 -1.51
N TRP A 8 -14.27 10.19 -2.82
CA TRP A 8 -13.17 10.53 -3.73
C TRP A 8 -12.58 11.93 -3.45
N LEU A 9 -13.40 12.93 -3.16
CA LEU A 9 -12.91 14.26 -2.74
C LEU A 9 -12.11 14.18 -1.43
N TYR A 10 -12.58 13.37 -0.47
CA TYR A 10 -11.85 13.12 0.77
C TYR A 10 -10.48 12.49 0.49
N GLN A 11 -10.40 11.50 -0.39
CA GLN A 11 -9.14 10.87 -0.80
C GLN A 11 -8.20 11.86 -1.49
N CYS A 12 -8.71 12.70 -2.39
CA CYS A 12 -7.92 13.76 -3.00
C CYS A 12 -7.36 14.73 -1.94
N PHE A 13 -8.19 15.13 -0.99
CA PHE A 13 -7.78 16.02 0.11
C PHE A 13 -6.69 15.39 0.98
N ILE A 14 -6.86 14.13 1.39
CA ILE A 14 -5.87 13.44 2.24
C ILE A 14 -4.54 13.25 1.51
N GLY A 15 -4.59 12.92 0.22
CA GLY A 15 -3.41 12.80 -0.63
C GLY A 15 -2.62 14.11 -0.73
N ILE A 16 -3.29 15.24 -0.94
CA ILE A 16 -2.66 16.58 -0.93
C ILE A 16 -2.06 16.89 0.44
N TYR A 17 -2.76 16.56 1.52
CA TYR A 17 -2.25 16.73 2.88
C TYR A 17 -0.96 15.92 3.10
N ASN A 18 -0.95 14.64 2.71
CA ASN A 18 0.21 13.76 2.85
C ASN A 18 1.44 14.30 2.10
N ILE A 19 1.27 14.80 0.87
CA ILE A 19 2.35 15.47 0.11
C ILE A 19 2.88 16.71 0.85
N LYS A 20 1.98 17.52 1.43
CA LYS A 20 2.40 18.71 2.20
C LYS A 20 3.21 18.32 3.44
N VAL A 21 2.84 17.24 4.12
CA VAL A 21 3.58 16.72 5.28
C VAL A 21 4.96 16.20 4.85
N TRP A 22 5.02 15.35 3.82
CA TRP A 22 6.28 14.87 3.25
C TRP A 22 7.21 16.03 2.86
N ARG A 23 6.68 17.05 2.16
CA ARG A 23 7.46 18.23 1.74
C ARG A 23 8.03 19.00 2.94
N LYS A 24 7.31 19.05 4.07
CA LYS A 24 7.83 19.65 5.32
C LYS A 24 8.99 18.83 5.89
N LEU A 25 8.86 17.50 5.92
CA LEU A 25 9.95 16.60 6.35
C LEU A 25 11.18 16.76 5.46
N TYR A 26 11.00 16.70 4.14
CA TYR A 26 12.08 16.89 3.16
C TYR A 26 12.84 18.20 3.39
N ARG A 27 12.12 19.33 3.42
CA ARG A 27 12.76 20.66 3.62
C ARG A 27 13.58 20.76 4.90
N LYS A 28 13.11 20.12 5.97
CA LYS A 28 13.76 20.21 7.29
C LYS A 28 14.92 19.22 7.44
N TYR A 29 14.78 18.02 6.88
CA TYR A 29 15.65 16.89 7.22
C TYR A 29 16.46 16.32 6.06
N GLN A 30 16.30 16.77 4.81
CA GLN A 30 17.02 16.23 3.64
C GLN A 30 18.55 16.16 3.79
N LYS A 31 19.16 17.08 4.55
CA LYS A 31 20.61 17.11 4.76
C LYS A 31 21.10 16.01 5.70
N PHE A 32 20.19 15.33 6.39
CA PHE A 32 20.44 14.32 7.39
C PHE A 32 19.94 12.93 6.93
N ASP A 33 19.53 12.80 5.68
CA ASP A 33 18.96 11.57 5.10
C ASP A 33 20.02 10.76 4.33
N ASP A 34 20.93 10.13 5.06
CA ASP A 34 22.04 9.39 4.44
C ASP A 34 21.55 8.10 3.77
N ASP A 35 20.53 7.45 4.33
CA ASP A 35 20.03 6.15 3.87
C ASP A 35 18.89 6.27 2.83
N GLY A 36 18.57 7.49 2.39
CA GLY A 36 17.51 7.74 1.40
C GLY A 36 16.08 7.49 1.88
N MET A 37 15.85 7.51 3.20
CA MET A 37 14.57 7.26 3.85
C MET A 37 13.47 8.23 3.40
N ILE A 38 13.81 9.50 3.14
CA ILE A 38 12.85 10.50 2.64
C ILE A 38 12.49 10.20 1.18
N GLY A 39 13.42 9.64 0.40
CA GLY A 39 13.19 9.17 -0.96
C GLY A 39 12.24 7.98 -1.01
N LEU A 40 12.48 6.96 -0.18
CA LEU A 40 11.58 5.80 -0.03
C LEU A 40 10.17 6.24 0.39
N CYS A 41 10.08 7.19 1.33
CA CYS A 41 8.81 7.78 1.74
C CYS A 41 8.13 8.56 0.61
N ALA A 42 8.91 9.27 -0.22
CA ALA A 42 8.38 9.96 -1.39
C ALA A 42 7.70 8.98 -2.34
N LEU A 43 8.39 7.89 -2.70
CA LEU A 43 7.84 6.87 -3.61
C LEU A 43 6.51 6.32 -3.09
N TYR A 44 6.43 6.04 -1.78
CA TYR A 44 5.19 5.57 -1.17
C TYR A 44 4.07 6.64 -1.15
N VAL A 45 4.38 7.86 -0.68
CA VAL A 45 3.42 8.97 -0.59
C VAL A 45 2.88 9.37 -1.96
N PHE A 46 3.75 9.50 -2.97
CA PHE A 46 3.33 9.87 -4.32
C PHE A 46 2.60 8.72 -5.03
N GLY A 47 3.01 7.46 -4.81
CA GLY A 47 2.27 6.32 -5.30
C GLY A 47 0.84 6.29 -4.74
N CYS A 48 0.68 6.43 -3.42
CA CYS A 48 -0.63 6.54 -2.80
C CYS A 48 -1.43 7.75 -3.29
N PHE A 49 -0.78 8.90 -3.51
CA PHE A 49 -1.44 10.09 -4.06
C PHE A 49 -2.02 9.84 -5.45
N THR A 50 -1.30 9.14 -6.34
CA THR A 50 -1.86 8.80 -7.67
C THR A 50 -3.11 7.93 -7.54
N ARG A 51 -3.14 6.99 -6.59
CA ARG A 51 -4.32 6.14 -6.34
C ARG A 51 -5.47 6.88 -5.64
N CYS A 52 -5.19 7.93 -4.88
CA CYS A 52 -6.21 8.85 -4.39
C CYS A 52 -6.89 9.63 -5.54
N LEU A 53 -6.10 10.06 -6.52
CA LEU A 53 -6.62 10.77 -7.69
C LEU A 53 -7.38 9.85 -8.65
N PHE A 54 -6.88 8.63 -8.82
CA PHE A 54 -7.43 7.62 -9.73
C PHE A 54 -7.78 6.32 -8.98
N PRO A 55 -8.81 6.32 -8.11
CA PRO A 55 -9.24 5.12 -7.41
C PRO A 55 -9.70 4.05 -8.39
N LYS A 56 -9.41 2.80 -8.03
CA LYS A 56 -9.68 1.62 -8.86
C LYS A 56 -9.90 0.38 -7.98
N ALA A 57 -10.76 -0.53 -8.44
CA ALA A 57 -10.83 -1.90 -7.95
C ALA A 57 -10.02 -2.76 -8.93
N ASP A 58 -8.86 -3.24 -8.49
CA ASP A 58 -7.83 -3.73 -9.41
C ASP A 58 -8.27 -5.01 -10.14
N VAL A 59 -8.85 -5.98 -9.45
CA VAL A 59 -9.29 -7.24 -10.06
C VAL A 59 -10.53 -7.01 -10.93
N GLU A 60 -11.53 -6.31 -10.41
CA GLU A 60 -12.82 -6.11 -11.10
C GLU A 60 -12.76 -5.10 -12.26
N ARG A 61 -11.67 -4.32 -12.38
CA ARG A 61 -11.45 -3.25 -13.38
C ARG A 61 -12.33 -2.02 -13.23
N TYR A 62 -12.93 -1.82 -12.07
CA TYR A 62 -13.70 -0.61 -11.80
C TYR A 62 -12.80 0.60 -11.62
N THR A 63 -13.18 1.73 -12.21
CA THR A 63 -12.46 3.00 -12.10
C THR A 63 -13.45 4.16 -11.96
N LEU A 64 -13.00 5.28 -11.39
CA LEU A 64 -13.82 6.51 -11.34
C LEU A 64 -13.62 7.42 -12.57
N ILE A 65 -12.42 7.37 -13.16
CA ILE A 65 -12.00 8.26 -14.24
C ILE A 65 -11.42 7.42 -15.36
N ASP A 66 -11.88 7.63 -16.59
CA ASP A 66 -11.24 7.02 -17.76
C ASP A 66 -9.98 7.81 -18.14
N SER A 67 -8.82 7.22 -17.89
CA SER A 67 -7.50 7.76 -18.24
C SER A 67 -6.53 6.60 -18.39
N TRP A 68 -5.45 6.79 -19.14
CA TRP A 68 -4.39 5.79 -19.25
C TRP A 68 -3.72 5.51 -17.89
N ILE A 69 -3.67 6.50 -16.99
CA ILE A 69 -3.18 6.35 -15.60
C ILE A 69 -4.13 5.46 -14.77
N SER A 70 -5.42 5.45 -15.12
CA SER A 70 -6.41 4.59 -14.49
C SER A 70 -6.29 3.12 -14.92
N SER A 71 -5.46 2.78 -15.92
CA SER A 71 -5.18 1.38 -16.25
C SER A 71 -4.70 0.60 -15.02
N ILE A 72 -5.13 -0.66 -14.91
CA ILE A 72 -4.77 -1.50 -13.78
C ILE A 72 -3.28 -1.80 -13.82
N PHE A 73 -2.72 -2.01 -15.01
CA PHE A 73 -1.28 -2.20 -15.20
C PHE A 73 -0.46 -1.06 -14.59
N VAL A 74 -0.73 0.20 -14.99
CA VAL A 74 0.00 1.37 -14.46
C VAL A 74 -0.23 1.53 -12.96
N GLY A 75 -1.48 1.35 -12.50
CA GLY A 75 -1.81 1.43 -11.08
C GLY A 75 -1.06 0.42 -10.22
N ARG A 76 -0.96 -0.83 -10.68
CA ARG A 76 -0.24 -1.90 -9.99
C ARG A 76 1.26 -1.70 -10.04
N SER A 77 1.83 -1.24 -11.16
CA SER A 77 3.27 -0.88 -11.21
C SER A 77 3.64 0.20 -10.20
N ILE A 78 2.82 1.26 -10.10
CA ILE A 78 3.04 2.32 -9.11
C ILE A 78 2.91 1.78 -7.68
N ALA A 79 1.90 0.94 -7.43
CA ALA A 79 1.69 0.32 -6.12
C ALA A 79 2.87 -0.58 -5.73
N THR A 80 3.37 -1.42 -6.63
CA THR A 80 4.54 -2.28 -6.38
C THR A 80 5.78 -1.46 -6.01
N ILE A 81 6.07 -0.38 -6.74
CA ILE A 81 7.21 0.51 -6.41
C ILE A 81 7.01 1.13 -5.02
N ALA A 82 5.80 1.62 -4.74
CA ALA A 82 5.46 2.22 -3.47
C ALA A 82 5.63 1.21 -2.32
N GLU A 83 5.05 0.02 -2.43
CA GLU A 83 5.01 -1.01 -1.40
C GLU A 83 6.40 -1.58 -1.09
N ILE A 84 7.20 -1.84 -2.12
CA ILE A 84 8.61 -2.21 -1.94
C ILE A 84 9.36 -1.09 -1.20
N SER A 85 9.15 0.18 -1.60
CA SER A 85 9.78 1.32 -0.92
C SER A 85 9.35 1.46 0.54
N PHE A 86 8.09 1.14 0.86
CA PHE A 86 7.60 1.13 2.23
C PHE A 86 8.23 0.03 3.07
N VAL A 87 8.44 -1.15 2.50
CA VAL A 87 9.07 -2.26 3.21
C VAL A 87 10.55 -1.99 3.48
N TYR A 88 11.27 -1.37 2.54
CA TYR A 88 12.65 -0.94 2.79
C TYR A 88 12.77 0.12 3.90
N GLN A 89 11.72 0.92 4.18
CA GLN A 89 11.75 1.84 5.34
C GLN A 89 11.84 1.09 6.68
N TRP A 90 11.36 -0.16 6.74
CA TRP A 90 11.40 -0.96 7.97
C TRP A 90 12.78 -1.52 8.28
N GLU A 91 13.67 -1.63 7.29
CA GLU A 91 15.04 -2.15 7.45
C GLU A 91 15.77 -1.46 8.59
N TYR A 92 15.74 -0.12 8.63
CA TYR A 92 16.34 0.68 9.70
C TYR A 92 15.80 0.32 11.10
N PHE A 93 14.52 0.02 11.20
CA PHE A 93 13.89 -0.26 12.49
C PHE A 93 14.14 -1.69 12.95
N ILE A 94 14.15 -2.65 12.02
CA ILE A 94 14.43 -4.08 12.24
C ILE A 94 15.89 -4.25 12.71
N ASP A 95 16.86 -3.66 12.01
CA ASP A 95 18.30 -3.74 12.33
C ASP A 95 18.78 -5.19 12.54
N ASN A 96 18.29 -6.09 11.68
CA ASN A 96 18.67 -7.50 11.68
C ASN A 96 18.56 -7.99 10.23
N GLU A 97 19.72 -8.25 9.63
CA GLU A 97 19.82 -8.60 8.20
C GLU A 97 18.99 -9.83 7.83
N ILE A 98 18.98 -10.87 8.66
CA ILE A 98 18.23 -12.10 8.40
C ILE A 98 16.72 -11.82 8.37
N ILE A 99 16.22 -11.07 9.36
CA ILE A 99 14.80 -10.71 9.44
C ILE A 99 14.41 -9.77 8.30
N THR A 100 15.23 -8.76 8.01
CA THR A 100 15.01 -7.84 6.89
C THR A 100 14.92 -8.61 5.57
N ASN A 101 15.90 -9.48 5.27
CA ASN A 101 15.93 -10.25 4.04
C ASN A 101 14.72 -11.19 3.92
N LEU A 102 14.29 -11.81 5.02
CA LEU A 102 13.09 -12.63 5.05
C LEU A 102 11.84 -11.81 4.74
N VAL A 103 11.65 -10.68 5.43
CA VAL A 103 10.49 -9.79 5.21
C VAL A 103 10.47 -9.29 3.76
N VAL A 104 11.59 -8.80 3.25
CA VAL A 104 11.71 -8.32 1.87
C VAL A 104 11.40 -9.44 0.87
N PHE A 105 11.90 -10.65 1.09
CA PHE A 105 11.59 -11.82 0.25
C PHE A 105 10.09 -12.14 0.24
N LEU A 106 9.44 -12.18 1.41
CA LEU A 106 8.01 -12.46 1.51
C LEU A 106 7.19 -11.42 0.74
N ILE A 107 7.57 -10.14 0.80
CA ILE A 107 6.90 -9.07 0.09
C ILE A 107 7.13 -9.17 -1.42
N TYR A 108 8.33 -9.52 -1.90
CA TYR A 108 8.53 -9.77 -3.32
C TYR A 108 7.64 -10.91 -3.85
N VAL A 109 7.46 -11.97 -3.06
CA VAL A 109 6.52 -13.05 -3.41
C VAL A 109 5.08 -12.53 -3.38
N ALA A 110 4.72 -11.69 -2.41
CA ALA A 110 3.41 -11.05 -2.34
C ALA A 110 3.10 -10.21 -3.59
N GLU A 111 4.06 -9.41 -4.07
CA GLU A 111 3.91 -8.65 -5.31
C GLU A 111 3.69 -9.56 -6.52
N ILE A 112 4.43 -10.67 -6.63
CA ILE A 112 4.22 -11.64 -7.72
C ILE A 112 2.80 -12.21 -7.66
N CYS A 113 2.30 -12.53 -6.46
CA CYS A 113 0.93 -12.98 -6.24
C CYS A 113 -0.11 -11.89 -6.58
N SER A 114 0.18 -10.62 -6.28
CA SER A 114 -0.63 -9.46 -6.66
C SER A 114 -0.77 -9.36 -8.18
N TRP A 115 0.36 -9.43 -8.89
CA TRP A 115 0.41 -9.42 -10.35
C TRP A 115 -0.34 -10.62 -10.94
N TYR A 116 -0.17 -11.81 -10.36
CA TYR A 116 -0.93 -12.99 -10.78
C TYR A 116 -2.43 -12.78 -10.62
N GLY A 117 -2.88 -12.25 -9.48
CA GLY A 117 -4.30 -12.00 -9.20
C GLY A 117 -4.91 -11.03 -10.19
N ILE A 118 -4.24 -9.92 -10.48
CA ILE A 118 -4.76 -8.96 -11.45
C ILE A 118 -4.73 -9.49 -12.88
N LEU A 119 -3.70 -10.25 -13.29
CA LEU A 119 -3.62 -10.77 -14.66
C LEU A 119 -4.66 -11.88 -14.88
N THR A 120 -4.90 -12.74 -13.91
CA THR A 120 -5.80 -13.88 -14.08
C THR A 120 -7.23 -13.64 -13.63
N LEU A 121 -7.53 -12.46 -13.07
CA LEU A 121 -8.81 -12.17 -12.39
C LEU A 121 -9.11 -13.15 -11.25
N ASN A 122 -8.07 -13.70 -10.64
CA ASN A 122 -8.19 -14.72 -9.61
C ASN A 122 -7.80 -14.16 -8.24
N PHE A 123 -8.80 -13.97 -7.38
CA PHE A 123 -8.61 -13.50 -6.01
C PHE A 123 -7.71 -14.41 -5.15
N MET A 124 -7.40 -15.64 -5.57
CA MET A 124 -6.42 -16.48 -4.89
C MET A 124 -5.05 -15.81 -4.81
N GLY A 125 -4.64 -15.06 -5.84
CA GLY A 125 -3.41 -14.27 -5.81
C GLY A 125 -3.43 -13.24 -4.67
N ASN A 126 -4.51 -12.50 -4.55
CA ASN A 126 -4.71 -11.49 -3.50
C ASN A 126 -4.77 -12.12 -2.10
N ILE A 127 -5.44 -13.27 -1.93
CA ILE A 127 -5.47 -13.98 -0.64
C ILE A 127 -4.04 -14.31 -0.17
N VAL A 128 -3.19 -14.82 -1.08
CA VAL A 128 -1.81 -15.17 -0.75
C VAL A 128 -0.97 -13.91 -0.51
N GLU A 129 -1.11 -12.88 -1.34
CA GLU A 129 -0.47 -11.57 -1.15
C GLU A 129 -0.77 -11.00 0.24
N GLU A 130 -2.05 -10.82 0.58
CA GLU A 130 -2.46 -10.22 1.86
C GLU A 130 -2.05 -11.09 3.05
N SER A 131 -2.03 -12.42 2.90
CA SER A 131 -1.51 -13.33 3.92
C SER A 131 -0.02 -13.14 4.15
N LEU A 132 0.77 -12.95 3.09
CA LEU A 132 2.21 -12.69 3.18
C LEU A 132 2.50 -11.33 3.80
N TRP A 133 1.70 -10.30 3.50
CA TRP A 133 1.74 -9.01 4.21
C TRP A 133 1.46 -9.17 5.70
N ALA A 134 0.41 -9.91 6.07
CA ALA A 134 0.06 -10.14 7.48
C ALA A 134 1.18 -10.87 8.24
N ILE A 135 1.76 -11.92 7.64
CA ILE A 135 2.90 -12.66 8.23
C ILE A 135 4.12 -11.75 8.38
N SER A 136 4.44 -10.97 7.34
CA SER A 136 5.59 -10.05 7.37
C SER A 136 5.45 -9.02 8.48
N PHE A 137 4.27 -8.39 8.61
CA PHE A 137 4.03 -7.42 9.66
C PHE A 137 3.90 -8.04 11.06
N PHE A 138 3.51 -9.31 11.18
CA PHE A 138 3.58 -10.02 12.44
C PHE A 138 5.02 -10.23 12.90
N ILE A 139 5.93 -10.61 11.99
CA ILE A 139 7.36 -10.72 12.27
C ILE A 139 7.94 -9.34 12.69
N ILE A 140 7.59 -8.28 11.95
CA ILE A 140 7.99 -6.91 12.31
C ILE A 140 7.45 -6.53 13.70
N SER A 141 6.19 -6.84 14.00
CA SER A 141 5.55 -6.56 15.29
C SER A 141 6.34 -7.19 16.43
N ILE A 142 6.63 -8.49 16.36
CA ILE A 142 7.42 -9.21 17.36
C ILE A 142 8.80 -8.57 17.52
N THR A 143 9.45 -8.23 16.40
CA THR A 143 10.76 -7.57 16.41
C THR A 143 10.70 -6.22 17.14
N MET A 144 9.67 -5.40 16.88
CA MET A 144 9.50 -4.11 17.55
C MET A 144 9.23 -4.27 19.05
N PHE A 145 8.47 -5.30 19.44
CA PHE A 145 8.22 -5.63 20.84
C PHE A 145 9.52 -5.99 21.58
N ILE A 146 10.33 -6.88 21.01
CA ILE A 146 11.63 -7.29 21.59
C ILE A 146 12.57 -6.09 21.73
N LYS A 147 12.56 -5.17 20.77
CA LYS A 147 13.38 -3.95 20.79
C LYS A 147 12.80 -2.83 21.68
N GLY A 148 11.67 -3.05 22.35
CA GLY A 148 11.02 -2.06 23.21
C GLY A 148 10.41 -0.86 22.47
N LYS A 149 10.22 -0.95 21.13
CA LYS A 149 9.57 0.08 20.31
C LYS A 149 8.05 -0.12 20.32
N TYR A 150 7.44 0.01 21.50
CA TYR A 150 6.04 -0.37 21.75
C TYR A 150 5.03 0.39 20.86
N GLU A 151 5.32 1.62 20.48
CA GLU A 151 4.45 2.40 19.60
C GLU A 151 4.38 1.79 18.18
N LEU A 152 5.52 1.28 17.68
CA LEU A 152 5.57 0.61 16.38
C LEU A 152 4.96 -0.79 16.47
N PHE A 153 5.16 -1.49 17.59
CA PHE A 153 4.49 -2.77 17.87
C PHE A 153 2.97 -2.63 17.83
N ILE A 154 2.40 -1.63 18.53
CA ILE A 154 0.95 -1.41 18.55
C ILE A 154 0.43 -1.12 17.14
N GLY A 155 1.10 -0.23 16.40
CA GLY A 155 0.69 0.11 15.04
C GLY A 155 0.71 -1.08 14.08
N THR A 156 1.79 -1.87 14.12
CA THR A 156 1.95 -3.06 13.27
C THR A 156 0.99 -4.19 13.65
N MET A 157 0.72 -4.39 14.95
CA MET A 157 -0.25 -5.37 15.41
C MET A 157 -1.68 -4.99 15.04
N LEU A 158 -2.06 -3.71 15.13
CA LEU A 158 -3.36 -3.22 14.65
C LEU A 158 -3.54 -3.47 13.15
N TYR A 159 -2.48 -3.27 12.36
CA TYR A 159 -2.47 -3.63 10.94
C TYR A 159 -2.68 -5.14 10.75
N VAL A 160 -1.95 -6.00 11.45
CA VAL A 160 -2.14 -7.46 11.37
C VAL A 160 -3.58 -7.86 11.74
N MET A 161 -4.16 -7.26 12.77
CA MET A 161 -5.56 -7.49 13.14
C MET A 161 -6.53 -7.10 12.02
N PHE A 162 -6.30 -5.95 11.38
CA PHE A 162 -7.09 -5.52 10.22
C PHE A 162 -6.98 -6.52 9.07
N MET A 163 -5.77 -6.97 8.72
CA MET A 163 -5.54 -7.92 7.63
C MET A 163 -6.31 -9.23 7.86
N VAL A 164 -6.22 -9.79 9.07
CA VAL A 164 -6.83 -11.09 9.39
C VAL A 164 -8.36 -11.03 9.50
N HIS A 165 -8.92 -9.92 9.99
CA HIS A 165 -10.37 -9.83 10.27
C HIS A 165 -11.17 -9.14 9.18
N VAL A 166 -10.53 -8.35 8.33
CA VAL A 166 -11.22 -7.53 7.32
C VAL A 166 -10.71 -7.86 5.93
N ASP A 167 -9.41 -7.72 5.69
CA ASP A 167 -8.86 -7.74 4.33
C ASP A 167 -8.84 -9.14 3.70
N ILE A 168 -8.17 -10.10 4.34
CA ILE A 168 -8.09 -11.49 3.86
C ILE A 168 -9.51 -12.10 3.73
N PRO A 169 -10.43 -11.96 4.70
CA PRO A 169 -11.81 -12.45 4.55
C PRO A 169 -12.58 -11.83 3.39
N MET A 170 -12.36 -10.56 3.07
CA MET A 170 -12.98 -9.90 1.91
C MET A 170 -12.60 -10.64 0.62
N TYR A 171 -11.32 -10.91 0.39
CA TYR A 171 -10.88 -11.64 -0.80
C TYR A 171 -11.36 -13.10 -0.84
N ILE A 172 -11.40 -13.78 0.31
CA ILE A 172 -11.98 -15.13 0.41
C ILE A 172 -13.45 -15.11 -0.03
N SER A 173 -14.23 -14.12 0.39
CA SER A 173 -15.65 -14.02 0.04
C SER A 173 -15.91 -13.82 -1.46
N ARG A 174 -14.93 -13.31 -2.20
CA ARG A 174 -14.99 -13.07 -3.65
C ARG A 174 -14.41 -14.21 -4.48
N LEU A 175 -13.91 -15.28 -3.86
CA LEU A 175 -13.32 -16.41 -4.57
C LEU A 175 -14.33 -17.03 -5.55
N GLY A 176 -13.93 -17.17 -6.82
CA GLY A 176 -14.77 -17.75 -7.87
C GLY A 176 -15.89 -16.84 -8.38
N SER A 177 -15.93 -15.57 -7.97
CA SER A 177 -16.94 -14.60 -8.44
C SER A 177 -16.74 -14.15 -9.90
N LEU A 178 -15.55 -14.34 -10.46
CA LEU A 178 -15.18 -13.92 -11.80
C LEU A 178 -14.71 -15.10 -12.65
N HIS A 179 -14.92 -15.00 -13.95
CA HIS A 179 -14.28 -15.88 -14.92
C HIS A 179 -12.80 -15.52 -15.04
N THR A 180 -11.94 -16.50 -14.79
CA THR A 180 -10.49 -16.32 -14.83
C THR A 180 -9.99 -16.16 -16.25
N LEU A 181 -8.99 -15.30 -16.44
CA LEU A 181 -8.30 -15.09 -17.70
C LEU A 181 -6.99 -15.88 -17.75
N SER A 182 -6.52 -16.19 -18.96
CA SER A 182 -5.11 -16.53 -19.14
C SER A 182 -4.21 -15.31 -18.88
N ILE A 183 -2.93 -15.54 -18.61
CA ILE A 183 -1.97 -14.46 -18.33
C ILE A 183 -1.85 -13.48 -19.51
N TYR A 184 -1.89 -14.00 -20.75
CA TYR A 184 -1.76 -13.17 -21.95
C TYR A 184 -3.00 -12.28 -22.16
N GLU A 185 -4.20 -12.86 -22.05
CA GLU A 185 -5.46 -12.11 -22.09
C GLU A 185 -5.50 -11.08 -20.96
N GLY A 186 -5.09 -11.50 -19.77
CA GLY A 186 -4.93 -10.67 -18.58
C GLY A 186 -4.06 -9.45 -18.78
N PHE A 187 -2.93 -9.61 -19.47
CA PHE A 187 -2.03 -8.51 -19.78
C PHE A 187 -2.70 -7.48 -20.69
N ILE A 188 -3.42 -7.91 -21.71
CA ILE A 188 -4.18 -7.01 -22.59
C ILE A 188 -5.31 -6.35 -21.80
N ASP A 189 -6.05 -7.14 -21.03
CA ASP A 189 -7.19 -6.72 -20.22
C ASP A 189 -6.81 -5.64 -19.20
N CYS A 190 -5.75 -5.85 -18.42
CA CYS A 190 -5.34 -4.90 -17.38
C CYS A 190 -4.79 -3.57 -17.92
N ASN A 191 -4.38 -3.55 -19.20
CA ASN A 191 -3.96 -2.34 -19.89
C ASN A 191 -5.15 -1.59 -20.51
N LEU A 192 -6.12 -2.31 -21.07
CA LEU A 192 -7.17 -1.72 -21.92
C LEU A 192 -8.51 -1.57 -21.21
N ARG A 193 -8.96 -2.57 -20.44
CA ARG A 193 -10.29 -2.55 -19.81
C ARG A 193 -10.29 -1.63 -18.59
N ARG A 194 -11.22 -0.67 -18.62
CA ARG A 194 -11.52 0.25 -17.52
C ARG A 194 -13.02 0.46 -17.50
N GLU A 195 -13.68 -0.08 -16.49
CA GLU A 195 -15.13 0.06 -16.33
C GLU A 195 -15.40 1.26 -15.42
N VAL A 196 -15.77 2.39 -16.03
CA VAL A 196 -16.07 3.61 -15.25
C VAL A 196 -17.42 3.45 -14.57
N THR A 197 -17.42 3.48 -13.23
CA THR A 197 -18.66 3.35 -12.45
C THR A 197 -18.65 4.22 -11.20
N TRP A 198 -19.78 4.88 -10.95
CA TRP A 198 -20.04 5.69 -9.76
C TRP A 198 -21.11 5.06 -8.86
N ASP A 199 -21.45 3.78 -9.12
CA ASP A 199 -22.39 3.03 -8.30
C ASP A 199 -21.74 2.58 -7.00
N LEU A 200 -22.38 2.92 -5.88
CA LEU A 200 -21.90 2.58 -4.55
C LEU A 200 -21.78 1.06 -4.35
N ASN A 201 -22.60 0.25 -5.02
CA ASN A 201 -22.58 -1.20 -4.85
C ASN A 201 -21.22 -1.83 -5.20
N HIS A 202 -20.52 -1.28 -6.19
CA HIS A 202 -19.18 -1.73 -6.59
C HIS A 202 -18.08 -1.20 -5.65
N TRP A 203 -18.31 -0.06 -4.99
CA TRP A 203 -17.30 0.62 -4.16
C TRP A 203 -17.47 0.38 -2.65
N LYS A 204 -18.60 -0.18 -2.20
CA LYS A 204 -18.93 -0.30 -0.77
C LYS A 204 -17.88 -1.05 0.05
N GLU A 205 -17.24 -2.06 -0.55
CA GLU A 205 -16.19 -2.85 0.08
C GLU A 205 -14.80 -2.24 -0.16
N GLU A 206 -14.63 -1.49 -1.24
CA GLU A 206 -13.36 -0.80 -1.56
C GLU A 206 -13.12 0.44 -0.70
N ILE A 207 -14.18 1.18 -0.39
CA ILE A 207 -14.11 2.45 0.36
C ILE A 207 -13.38 2.30 1.70
N PRO A 208 -13.73 1.32 2.59
CA PRO A 208 -13.10 1.22 3.90
C PRO A 208 -11.59 0.95 3.84
N TRP A 209 -11.17 -0.06 3.06
CA TRP A 209 -9.76 -0.46 3.02
C TRP A 209 -8.92 0.60 2.29
N GLN A 210 -9.39 1.16 1.18
CA GLN A 210 -8.67 2.21 0.46
C GLN A 210 -8.54 3.48 1.31
N THR A 211 -9.57 3.80 2.09
CA THR A 211 -9.48 4.91 3.06
C THR A 211 -8.43 4.61 4.11
N GLY A 212 -8.43 3.41 4.69
CA GLY A 212 -7.43 3.00 5.66
C GLY A 212 -6.00 3.06 5.10
N TYR A 213 -5.80 2.48 3.93
CA TYR A 213 -4.50 2.39 3.26
C TYR A 213 -3.96 3.78 2.89
N PHE A 214 -4.72 4.61 2.16
CA PHE A 214 -4.23 5.92 1.71
C PHE A 214 -4.13 6.97 2.84
N THR A 215 -4.64 6.66 4.03
CA THR A 215 -4.54 7.52 5.21
C THR A 215 -3.51 6.97 6.19
N PHE A 216 -3.80 5.85 6.85
CA PHE A 216 -3.02 5.34 7.97
C PHE A 216 -1.70 4.72 7.52
N ALA A 217 -1.67 3.98 6.41
CA ALA A 217 -0.40 3.41 5.94
C ALA A 217 0.56 4.51 5.48
N VAL A 218 0.04 5.55 4.80
CA VAL A 218 0.84 6.73 4.42
C VAL A 218 1.36 7.47 5.65
N TRP A 219 0.53 7.63 6.69
CA TRP A 219 0.96 8.23 7.95
C TRP A 219 1.99 7.38 8.68
N ALA A 220 1.89 6.05 8.62
CA ALA A 220 2.92 5.16 9.14
C ALA A 220 4.26 5.38 8.42
N SER A 221 4.27 5.43 7.08
CA SER A 221 5.49 5.75 6.32
C SER A 221 6.07 7.11 6.71
N LEU A 222 5.26 8.17 6.74
CA LEU A 222 5.69 9.50 7.18
C LEU A 222 6.25 9.49 8.62
N TYR A 223 5.64 8.71 9.51
CA TYR A 223 6.08 8.57 10.89
C TYR A 223 7.42 7.84 11.02
N LEU A 224 7.62 6.75 10.27
CA LEU A 224 8.90 6.03 10.22
C LEU A 224 10.01 6.97 9.75
N THR A 225 9.80 7.70 8.66
CA THR A 225 10.75 8.69 8.14
C THR A 225 11.03 9.78 9.15
N TYR A 226 10.00 10.33 9.79
CA TYR A 226 10.19 11.34 10.84
C TYR A 226 11.04 10.85 12.01
N LYS A 227 10.77 9.63 12.49
CA LYS A 227 11.52 9.00 13.59
C LYS A 227 12.98 8.80 13.22
N TYR A 228 13.24 8.27 12.02
CA TYR A 228 14.58 8.15 11.46
C TYR A 228 15.29 9.50 11.41
N CYS A 229 14.68 10.50 10.75
CA CYS A 229 15.27 11.82 10.56
C CYS A 229 15.59 12.54 11.89
N ILE A 230 14.76 12.38 12.92
CA ILE A 230 15.04 12.98 14.24
C ILE A 230 16.28 12.38 14.89
N VAL A 231 16.46 11.06 14.79
CA VAL A 231 17.65 10.40 15.34
C VAL A 231 18.88 10.93 14.62
N GLN A 232 18.87 10.93 13.28
CA GLN A 232 19.99 11.43 12.48
C GLN A 232 20.29 12.92 12.72
N TYR A 233 19.26 13.74 12.84
CA TYR A 233 19.40 15.16 13.17
C TYR A 233 20.09 15.36 14.52
N LYS A 234 19.73 14.60 15.55
CA LYS A 234 20.34 14.70 16.88
C LYS A 234 21.79 14.21 16.93
N LEU A 235 22.16 13.24 16.10
CA LEU A 235 23.52 12.71 16.05
C LEU A 235 24.50 13.66 15.33
N LYS A 236 23.99 14.52 14.45
CA LYS A 236 24.77 15.44 13.60
C LYS A 236 24.78 16.89 14.09
N GLN A 237 24.20 17.16 15.27
CA GLN A 237 24.33 18.44 16.00
C GLN A 237 25.34 18.30 17.13
#